data_AF-A0A5J4KJY8-F1
#
_entry.id   AF-A0A5J4KJY8-F1
#
_cell.length_a   1.000
_cell.length_b   1.000
_cell.length_c   1.000
_cell.angle_alpha   90.00
_cell.angle_beta   90.00
_cell.angle_gamma   90.00
#
_symmetry.space_group_name_H-M   'P 1'
#
loop_
_entity.id
_entity.type
_entity.pdbx_description
1 polymer ?
#
loop_
_entity_poly.entity_id
_entity_poly.type
_entity_poly.pdbx_seq_one_letter_code
_entity_poly.pdbx_strand_id
1 'polypeptide(L)'
;MEDKTVRQLVEEIHQQLKPLSELSTSVVMQAELQSYTEDLYNQLVQICYEGIDFLSKLEVGQVVTAEYVTRRDELVSKARRLILDAPNAQ
;
A
#
# COMPACT_ATOMS: atom_id res chain seq x y z
N MET A 1 37.89 27.82 -25.50
CA MET A 1 37.25 27.09 -24.39
C MET A 1 38.26 27.10 -23.27
N GLU A 2 37.95 27.75 -22.14
CA GLU A 2 38.85 27.72 -20.97
C GLU A 2 38.85 26.31 -20.40
N ASP A 3 40.04 25.72 -20.26
CA ASP A 3 40.19 24.42 -19.61
C ASP A 3 39.83 24.56 -18.13
N LYS A 4 38.72 23.92 -17.75
CA LYS A 4 38.30 23.84 -16.36
C LYS A 4 39.35 23.05 -15.58
N THR A 5 39.77 23.60 -14.46
CA THR A 5 40.67 22.89 -13.55
C THR A 5 39.96 21.65 -12.99
N VAL A 6 40.72 20.61 -12.66
CA VAL A 6 40.19 19.37 -12.05
C VAL A 6 39.32 19.67 -10.82
N ARG A 7 39.68 20.70 -10.04
CA ARG A 7 38.92 21.15 -8.88
C ARG A 7 37.52 21.68 -9.24
N GLN A 8 37.43 22.48 -10.32
CA GLN A 8 36.15 22.99 -10.83
C GLN A 8 35.26 21.87 -11.39
N LEU A 9 35.86 20.88 -12.06
CA LEU A 9 35.13 19.68 -12.53
C LEU A 9 34.57 18.87 -11.36
N VAL A 10 35.34 18.69 -10.29
CA VAL A 10 34.90 17.96 -9.09
C VAL A 10 33.77 18.72 -8.37
N GLU A 11 33.86 20.05 -8.26
CA GLU A 11 32.79 20.88 -7.69
C GLU A 11 31.51 20.83 -8.52
N GLU A 12 31.60 20.87 -9.87
CA GLU A 12 30.44 20.73 -10.75
C GLU A 12 29.78 19.35 -10.61
N ILE A 13 30.57 18.28 -10.56
CA ILE A 13 30.06 16.91 -10.33
C ILE A 13 29.35 16.83 -8.98
N HIS A 14 29.93 17.42 -7.93
CA HIS A 14 29.33 17.39 -6.60
C HIS A 14 28.00 18.17 -6.54
N GLN A 15 27.91 19.31 -7.23
CA GLN A 15 26.66 20.06 -7.33
C GLN A 15 25.58 19.33 -8.14
N GLN A 16 25.94 18.51 -9.12
CA GLN A 16 24.99 17.70 -9.89
C GLN A 16 24.51 16.46 -9.12
N LEU A 17 25.34 15.89 -8.23
CA LEU A 17 25.00 14.71 -7.45
C LEU A 17 23.93 14.97 -6.38
N LYS A 18 23.89 16.19 -5.81
CA LYS A 18 22.92 16.53 -4.75
C LYS A 18 21.45 16.51 -5.24
N PRO A 19 21.08 17.18 -6.35
CA PRO A 19 19.75 17.05 -6.95
C PRO A 19 19.41 15.62 -7.36
N LEU A 20 20.41 14.84 -7.80
CA LEU A 20 20.24 13.44 -8.20
C LEU A 20 19.88 12.55 -7.00
N SER A 21 20.51 12.79 -5.85
CA SER A 21 20.18 12.18 -4.57
C SER A 21 18.76 12.52 -4.14
N GLU A 22 18.35 13.80 -4.23
CA GLU A 22 17.00 14.24 -3.88
C GLU A 22 15.93 13.61 -4.80
N LEU A 23 16.19 13.56 -6.11
CA LEU A 23 15.34 12.87 -7.08
C LEU A 23 15.25 11.37 -6.78
N SER A 24 16.38 10.72 -6.48
CA SER A 24 16.41 9.30 -6.14
C SER A 24 15.56 9.00 -4.91
N THR A 25 15.64 9.82 -3.86
CA THR A 25 14.79 9.68 -2.67
C THR A 25 13.31 9.84 -3.02
N SER A 26 12.96 10.83 -3.85
CA SER A 26 11.57 11.02 -4.30
C SER A 26 11.05 9.83 -5.11
N VAL A 27 11.86 9.26 -5.99
CA VAL A 27 11.49 8.08 -6.81
C VAL A 27 11.31 6.86 -5.92
N VAL A 28 12.21 6.62 -4.97
CA VAL A 28 12.08 5.53 -4.00
C VAL A 28 10.80 5.69 -3.19
N MET A 29 10.54 6.88 -2.65
CA MET A 29 9.31 7.16 -1.89
C MET A 29 8.05 6.94 -2.73
N GLN A 30 8.07 7.32 -4.00
CA GLN A 30 6.94 7.09 -4.91
C GLN A 30 6.74 5.60 -5.20
N ALA A 31 7.82 4.84 -5.40
CA ALA A 31 7.76 3.40 -5.59
C ALA A 31 7.25 2.67 -4.34
N GLU A 32 7.70 3.07 -3.15
CA GLU A 32 7.20 2.55 -1.86
C GLU A 32 5.71 2.84 -1.69
N LEU A 33 5.27 4.06 -1.98
CA LEU A 33 3.87 4.46 -1.89
C LEU A 33 3.00 3.71 -2.91
N GLN A 34 3.52 3.48 -4.12
CA GLN A 34 2.86 2.65 -5.12
C GLN A 34 2.73 1.20 -4.64
N SER A 35 3.82 0.59 -4.15
CA SER A 35 3.79 -0.77 -3.61
C SER A 35 2.80 -0.89 -2.46
N TYR A 36 2.79 0.07 -1.54
CA TYR A 36 1.84 0.11 -0.43
C TYR A 36 0.39 0.21 -0.91
N THR A 37 0.13 1.01 -1.94
CA THR A 37 -1.20 1.16 -2.53
C THR A 37 -1.65 -0.11 -3.26
N GLU A 38 -0.75 -0.77 -3.98
CA GLU A 38 -1.00 -2.06 -4.64
C GLU A 38 -1.32 -3.15 -3.61
N ASP A 39 -0.58 -3.20 -2.50
CA ASP A 39 -0.81 -4.15 -1.41
C ASP A 39 -2.17 -3.91 -0.74
N LEU A 40 -2.54 -2.65 -0.47
CA LEU A 40 -3.86 -2.31 0.07
C LEU A 40 -4.97 -2.70 -0.90
N TYR A 41 -4.79 -2.46 -2.20
CA TYR A 41 -5.75 -2.86 -3.22
C TYR A 41 -5.93 -4.38 -3.26
N ASN A 42 -4.84 -5.13 -3.24
CA ASN A 42 -4.89 -6.60 -3.23
C ASN A 42 -5.61 -7.14 -1.98
N GLN A 43 -5.35 -6.56 -0.81
CA GLN A 43 -6.04 -6.92 0.43
C GLN A 43 -7.54 -6.62 0.37
N LEU A 44 -7.94 -5.48 -0.19
CA LEU A 44 -9.35 -5.13 -0.38
C LEU A 44 -10.05 -6.14 -1.31
N VAL A 45 -9.43 -6.45 -2.44
CA VAL A 45 -9.93 -7.44 -3.40
C VAL A 45 -10.11 -8.80 -2.74
N GLN A 46 -9.14 -9.24 -1.95
CA GLN A 46 -9.22 -10.51 -1.21
C GLN A 46 -10.42 -10.53 -0.25
N ILE A 47 -10.64 -9.47 0.52
CA ILE A 47 -11.78 -9.38 1.44
C ILE A 47 -13.10 -9.43 0.68
N CYS A 48 -13.19 -8.76 -0.47
CA CYS A 48 -14.37 -8.83 -1.33
C CYS A 48 -14.64 -10.26 -1.81
N TYR A 49 -13.61 -10.98 -2.27
CA TYR A 49 -13.76 -12.38 -2.67
C TYR A 49 -14.18 -13.29 -1.50
N GLU A 50 -13.53 -13.17 -0.35
CA GLU A 50 -13.89 -13.94 0.86
C GLU A 50 -15.33 -13.63 1.31
N GLY A 51 -15.75 -12.37 1.22
CA GLY A 51 -17.11 -11.95 1.54
C GLY A 51 -18.16 -12.51 0.57
N ILE A 52 -17.88 -12.47 -0.73
CA ILE A 52 -18.77 -13.05 -1.76
C ILE A 52 -18.90 -14.56 -1.56
N ASP A 53 -17.79 -15.27 -1.31
CA ASP A 53 -17.79 -16.71 -1.04
C ASP A 53 -18.53 -17.06 0.25
N PHE A 54 -18.41 -16.24 1.29
CA PHE A 54 -19.17 -16.41 2.52
C PHE A 54 -20.69 -16.26 2.27
N LEU A 55 -21.09 -15.22 1.52
CA LEU A 55 -22.50 -14.96 1.22
C LEU A 55 -23.11 -15.99 0.26
N SER A 56 -22.32 -16.52 -0.69
CA SER A 56 -22.80 -17.51 -1.66
C SER A 56 -23.14 -18.86 -1.04
N LYS A 57 -22.57 -19.16 0.13
CA LYS A 57 -22.82 -20.38 0.92
C LYS A 57 -24.08 -20.29 1.80
N LEU A 58 -24.74 -19.14 1.86
CA LEU A 58 -25.94 -18.95 2.66
C LEU A 58 -27.17 -19.52 1.94
N GLU A 59 -27.86 -20.44 2.60
CA GLU A 59 -29.11 -21.01 2.11
C GLU A 59 -30.32 -20.43 2.87
N VAL A 60 -31.46 -20.35 2.18
CA VAL A 60 -32.71 -19.88 2.80
C VAL A 60 -33.16 -20.87 3.86
N GLY A 61 -33.40 -20.38 5.08
CA GLY A 61 -33.81 -21.21 6.22
C GLY A 61 -32.65 -21.88 6.96
N GLN A 62 -31.40 -21.60 6.57
CA GLN A 62 -30.21 -22.06 7.28
C GLN A 62 -30.19 -21.56 8.73
N VAL A 63 -29.85 -22.46 9.65
CA VAL A 63 -29.58 -22.09 11.04
C VAL A 63 -28.24 -21.36 11.10
N VAL A 64 -28.27 -20.10 11.51
CA VAL A 64 -27.06 -19.30 11.74
C VAL A 64 -26.38 -19.79 13.01
N THR A 65 -25.27 -20.51 12.85
CA THR A 65 -24.46 -20.99 13.97
C THR A 65 -23.55 -19.89 14.52
N ALA A 66 -23.03 -20.08 15.73
CA ALA A 66 -22.06 -19.15 16.32
C ALA A 66 -20.80 -18.99 15.45
N GLU A 67 -20.34 -20.08 14.82
CA GLU A 67 -19.21 -20.07 13.89
C GLU A 67 -19.47 -19.14 12.68
N TYR A 68 -20.68 -19.19 12.12
CA TYR A 68 -21.09 -18.31 11.03
C TYR A 68 -21.04 -16.83 11.42
N VAL A 69 -21.51 -16.52 12.63
CA VAL A 69 -21.47 -15.16 13.19
C VAL A 69 -20.02 -14.70 13.39
N THR A 70 -19.18 -15.53 14.00
CA THR A 70 -17.75 -15.23 14.18
C THR A 70 -17.07 -14.96 12.84
N ARG A 71 -17.32 -15.79 11.82
CA ARG A 71 -16.70 -15.62 10.51
C ARG A 71 -17.15 -14.34 9.81
N ARG A 72 -18.44 -13.99 9.90
CA ARG A 72 -18.95 -12.71 9.43
C ARG A 72 -18.23 -11.55 10.12
N ASP A 73 -18.13 -11.60 11.45
CA ASP A 73 -17.57 -10.52 12.25
C ASP A 73 -16.07 -10.35 11.99
N GLU A 74 -15.33 -11.44 11.74
CA GLU A 74 -13.95 -11.39 11.26
C GLU A 74 -13.83 -10.64 9.92
N LEU A 75 -14.66 -10.99 8.93
CA LEU A 75 -14.64 -10.36 7.60
C LEU A 75 -14.99 -8.87 7.70
N VAL A 76 -16.01 -8.52 8.47
CA VAL A 76 -16.42 -7.13 8.70
C VAL A 76 -15.32 -6.36 9.44
N SER A 77 -14.69 -6.95 10.44
CA SER A 77 -13.60 -6.33 11.20
C SER A 77 -12.37 -6.07 10.33
N LYS A 78 -11.99 -7.03 9.47
CA LYS A 78 -10.92 -6.84 8.48
C LYS A 78 -11.23 -5.72 7.50
N ALA A 79 -12.45 -5.70 6.95
CA ALA A 79 -12.91 -4.64 6.05
C ALA A 79 -12.88 -3.26 6.74
N ARG A 80 -13.33 -3.20 8.00
CA ARG A 80 -13.32 -1.98 8.80
C ARG A 80 -11.91 -1.43 9.01
N ARG A 81 -10.95 -2.29 9.36
CA ARG A 81 -9.54 -1.88 9.51
C ARG A 81 -8.97 -1.32 8.22
N LEU A 82 -9.21 -1.98 7.09
CA LEU A 82 -8.69 -1.56 5.79
C LEU A 82 -9.33 -0.28 5.24
N ILE A 83 -10.62 -0.06 5.50
CA ILE A 83 -11.36 1.08 4.92
C ILE A 83 -11.39 2.29 5.87
N LEU A 84 -11.62 2.06 7.16
CA LEU A 84 -11.89 3.13 8.13
C LEU A 84 -10.68 3.48 8.99
N ASP A 85 -9.80 2.51 9.27
CA ASP A 85 -8.64 2.71 10.13
C ASP A 85 -7.36 2.99 9.34
N ALA A 86 -7.29 2.68 8.03
CA ALA A 86 -6.10 2.89 7.20
C ALA A 86 -5.57 4.35 7.14
N PRO A 87 -6.40 5.41 7.22
CA PRO A 87 -5.89 6.79 7.36
C PRO A 87 -5.79 7.28 8.81
N ASN A 88 -6.36 6.55 9.79
CA ASN A 88 -6.55 7.03 11.17
C ASN A 88 -5.80 6.21 12.24
N ALA A 89 -5.11 5.13 11.86
CA ALA A 89 -4.29 4.33 12.77
C ALA A 89 -2.99 5.09 13.08
N GLN A 90 -3.09 6.07 13.98
CA GLN A 90 -1.97 6.65 14.72
C GLN A 90 -1.50 5.73 15.83
#